data_AF-A0A2M7A7D4-F1
#
_entry.id   AF-A0A2M7A7D4-F1
#
_cell.length_a   1.000
_cell.length_b   1.000
_cell.length_c   1.000
_cell.angle_alpha   90.00
_cell.angle_beta   90.00
_cell.angle_gamma   90.00
#
_symmetry.space_group_name_H-M   'P 1'
#
loop_
_entity.id
_entity.type
_entity.pdbx_description
1 polymer ?
#
loop_
_entity_poly.entity_id
_entity_poly.type
_entity_poly.pdbx_seq_one_letter_code
_entity_poly.pdbx_strand_id
1 'polypeptide(L)'
;YKLSIDLWSTSIIFNKGHRIRVAIAGSNFPRFDINHNNGEFFDFDEGEIAKAMKGGIKEYVRKPDTSPRSRKADNLVYLGKEYPSHILLPVVK
;
A
#
# COMPACT_ATOMS: atom_id res chain seq x y z
N TYR A 1 -12.06 4.83 11.53
CA TYR A 1 -12.63 4.98 10.17
C TYR A 1 -12.99 3.61 9.63
N LYS A 2 -14.02 3.51 8.77
CA LYS A 2 -14.27 2.33 7.95
C LYS A 2 -13.71 2.58 6.56
N LEU A 3 -12.80 1.74 6.10
CA LEU A 3 -12.17 1.85 4.79
C LEU A 3 -12.61 0.67 3.92
N SER A 4 -12.80 0.94 2.63
CA SER A 4 -12.98 -0.09 1.61
C SER A 4 -11.73 -0.14 0.75
N ILE A 5 -11.06 -1.28 0.71
CA ILE A 5 -9.82 -1.49 -0.05
C ILE A 5 -10.11 -2.49 -1.16
N ASP A 6 -9.92 -2.08 -2.41
CA ASP A 6 -9.98 -2.99 -3.56
C ASP A 6 -8.70 -3.84 -3.61
N LEU A 7 -8.87 -5.16 -3.60
CA LEU A 7 -7.78 -6.13 -3.65
C LEU A 7 -7.52 -6.67 -5.06
N TRP A 8 -8.28 -6.17 -6.04
CA TRP A 8 -8.32 -6.66 -7.41
C TRP A 8 -8.72 -8.14 -7.50
N SER A 9 -8.77 -8.67 -8.73
CA SER A 9 -9.21 -10.03 -8.99
C SER A 9 -8.08 -11.06 -8.81
N THR A 10 -8.48 -12.25 -8.37
CA THR A 10 -7.61 -13.43 -8.30
C THR A 10 -8.44 -14.69 -8.51
N SER A 11 -7.81 -15.78 -8.98
CA SER A 11 -8.44 -17.10 -9.14
C SER A 11 -7.48 -18.15 -8.60
N ILE A 12 -7.75 -18.62 -7.38
CA ILE A 12 -6.87 -19.53 -6.63
C ILE A 12 -7.71 -20.63 -5.99
N ILE A 13 -7.27 -21.87 -6.15
CA ILE A 13 -7.80 -23.03 -5.42
C ILE A 13 -6.98 -23.22 -4.15
N PHE A 14 -7.64 -23.19 -2.99
CA PHE A 14 -7.00 -23.50 -1.70
C PHE A 14 -7.21 -24.98 -1.37
N ASN A 15 -6.23 -25.81 -1.73
CA ASN A 15 -6.28 -27.25 -1.48
C ASN A 15 -6.19 -27.59 0.02
N LYS A 16 -6.55 -28.83 0.36
CA LYS A 16 -6.44 -29.37 1.72
C LYS A 16 -5.02 -29.14 2.27
N GLY A 17 -4.94 -28.57 3.47
CA GLY A 17 -3.67 -28.25 4.14
C GLY A 17 -3.18 -26.81 3.91
N HIS A 18 -3.70 -26.10 2.91
CA HIS A 18 -3.39 -24.68 2.70
C HIS A 18 -4.17 -23.80 3.68
N ARG A 19 -3.70 -22.55 3.85
CA ARG A 19 -4.34 -21.53 4.68
C ARG A 19 -4.39 -20.20 3.95
N ILE A 20 -5.45 -19.44 4.19
CA ILE A 20 -5.56 -18.06 3.75
C ILE A 20 -4.89 -17.18 4.81
N ARG A 21 -4.04 -16.25 4.37
CA ARG A 21 -3.41 -15.24 5.24
C ARG A 21 -3.69 -13.87 4.65
N VAL A 22 -4.08 -12.94 5.52
CA VAL A 22 -4.15 -11.51 5.21
C VAL A 22 -3.01 -10.82 5.96
N ALA A 23 -2.19 -10.05 5.24
CA ALA A 23 -1.15 -9.21 5.82
C ALA A 23 -1.56 -7.75 5.63
N ILE A 24 -1.50 -6.97 6.72
CA ILE A 24 -1.88 -5.56 6.73
C ILE A 24 -0.64 -4.75 7.11
N ALA A 25 -0.35 -3.71 6.35
CA ALA A 25 0.78 -2.80 6.58
C ALA A 25 0.40 -1.38 6.16
N GLY A 26 1.11 -0.38 6.69
CA GLY A 26 0.95 1.03 6.31
C GLY A 26 1.70 1.44 5.05
N SER A 27 2.43 0.52 4.40
CA SER A 27 3.22 0.80 3.19
C SER A 27 3.46 -0.48 2.37
N ASN A 28 3.82 -0.31 1.09
CA ASN A 28 4.18 -1.40 0.18
C ASN A 28 5.16 -0.91 -0.91
N PHE A 29 6.29 -0.35 -0.48
CA PHE A 29 7.37 0.08 -1.37
C PHE A 29 8.15 -1.13 -1.91
N PRO A 30 8.60 -1.16 -3.18
CA PRO A 30 8.53 -0.10 -4.19
C PRO A 30 7.28 -0.14 -5.09
N ARG A 31 6.29 -0.98 -4.77
CA ARG A 31 5.07 -1.09 -5.60
C ARG A 31 4.24 0.19 -5.54
N PHE A 32 4.13 0.78 -4.36
CA PHE A 32 3.55 2.10 -4.14
C PHE A 32 4.56 2.95 -3.37
N ASP A 33 4.56 4.25 -3.62
CA ASP A 33 5.42 5.17 -2.89
C ASP A 33 5.00 5.30 -1.42
N ILE A 34 5.87 5.86 -0.58
CA ILE A 34 5.66 5.96 0.85
C ILE A 34 4.74 7.14 1.16
N ASN A 35 3.65 6.88 1.90
CA ASN A 35 2.83 7.96 2.45
C ASN A 35 3.61 8.69 3.56
N HIS A 36 3.74 10.01 3.42
CA HIS A 36 4.46 10.85 4.39
C HIS A 36 3.77 10.98 5.75
N ASN A 37 2.49 10.62 5.87
CA ASN A 37 1.67 10.71 7.09
C ASN A 37 1.63 12.12 7.71
N ASN A 38 1.73 13.16 6.88
CA ASN A 38 1.72 14.57 7.28
C ASN A 38 0.46 15.31 6.78
N GLY A 39 -0.41 14.65 6.01
CA GLY A 39 -1.65 15.21 5.46
C GLY A 39 -1.45 16.02 4.18
N GLU A 40 -0.26 15.97 3.59
CA GLU A 40 0.09 16.76 2.41
C GLU A 40 0.04 15.95 1.13
N PHE A 41 -0.05 16.65 0.01
CA PHE A 41 0.07 16.02 -1.30
C PHE A 41 1.54 15.68 -1.59
N PHE A 42 1.73 14.67 -2.43
CA PHE A 42 3.02 14.39 -3.05
C PHE A 42 3.42 15.60 -3.92
N ASP A 43 4.63 16.10 -3.71
CA ASP A 43 5.18 17.23 -4.46
C ASP A 43 6.16 16.69 -5.49
N PHE A 44 5.70 16.55 -6.73
CA PHE A 44 6.51 16.00 -7.81
C PHE A 44 7.36 17.10 -8.44
N ASP A 45 8.69 16.98 -8.33
CA ASP A 45 9.61 17.87 -9.03
C ASP A 45 9.77 17.44 -10.49
N GLU A 46 9.20 18.22 -11.41
CA GLU A 46 9.31 18.00 -12.86
C GLU A 46 10.77 17.96 -13.34
N GLY A 47 11.66 18.71 -12.71
CA GLY A 47 13.09 18.73 -13.00
C GLY A 47 13.79 17.43 -12.63
N GLU A 48 13.45 16.84 -11.48
CA GLU A 48 13.96 15.51 -11.10
C GLU A 48 13.48 14.43 -12.07
N ILE A 49 12.20 14.48 -12.48
CA ILE A 49 11.63 13.55 -13.46
C ILE A 49 12.35 13.70 -14.82
N ALA A 50 12.54 14.93 -15.30
CA ALA A 50 13.23 15.19 -16.57
C ALA A 50 14.68 14.70 -16.55
N LYS A 51 15.38 14.80 -15.40
CA LYS A 51 16.72 14.26 -15.21
C LYS A 51 16.71 12.73 -15.19
N ALA A 52 15.74 12.11 -14.51
CA ALA A 52 15.56 10.67 -14.47
C ALA A 52 15.34 10.08 -15.86
N MET A 53 14.51 10.73 -16.69
CA MET A 53 14.24 10.29 -18.07
C MET A 53 15.48 10.27 -18.97
N LYS A 54 16.50 11.09 -18.68
CA LYS A 54 17.76 11.15 -19.47
C LYS A 54 18.75 10.01 -19.16
N GLY A 55 18.47 9.15 -18.19
CA GLY A 55 19.32 7.99 -17.90
C GLY A 55 19.27 7.44 -16.46
N GLY A 56 18.55 8.11 -15.55
CA GLY A 56 18.44 7.75 -14.14
C GLY A 56 17.12 7.06 -13.75
N ILE A 57 16.26 6.69 -14.69
CA ILE A 57 14.87 6.29 -14.40
C ILE A 57 14.77 5.10 -13.44
N LYS A 58 15.70 4.14 -13.50
CA LYS A 58 15.73 2.99 -12.59
C LYS A 58 16.04 3.38 -11.15
N GLU A 59 16.90 4.37 -10.95
CA GLU A 59 17.26 4.87 -9.62
C GLU A 59 16.13 5.74 -9.06
N TYR A 60 15.56 6.60 -9.89
CA TYR A 60 14.42 7.44 -9.53
C TYR A 60 13.22 6.62 -9.04
N VAL A 61 12.81 5.58 -9.78
CA VAL A 61 11.68 4.72 -9.38
C VAL A 61 11.97 3.86 -8.13
N ARG A 62 13.24 3.71 -7.74
CA ARG A 62 13.66 2.96 -6.55
C ARG A 62 14.00 3.85 -5.36
N LYS A 63 13.94 5.16 -5.53
CA LYS A 63 14.10 6.13 -4.45
C LYS A 63 12.69 6.41 -3.91
N PRO A 64 12.40 6.12 -2.63
CA PRO A 64 11.12 6.51 -2.06
C PRO A 64 11.04 8.03 -1.99
N ASP A 65 9.86 8.58 -2.25
CA ASP A 65 9.62 9.99 -1.96
C ASP A 65 9.54 10.18 -0.45
N THR A 66 10.39 11.08 0.07
CA THR A 66 10.47 11.38 1.49
C THR A 66 10.41 12.89 1.69
N SER A 67 9.40 13.36 2.40
CA SER A 67 9.32 14.75 2.84
C SER A 67 10.11 14.94 4.15
N PRO A 68 10.83 16.06 4.33
CA PRO A 68 11.40 16.43 5.64
C PRO A 68 10.35 16.52 6.75
N ARG A 69 9.08 16.68 6.38
CA ARG A 69 7.94 16.75 7.31
C ARG A 69 7.20 15.42 7.46
N SER A 70 7.70 14.34 6.86
CA SER A 70 7.16 13.00 7.07
C SER A 70 7.18 12.62 8.54
N ARG A 71 6.16 11.87 8.98
CA ARG A 71 5.98 11.48 10.38
C ARG A 71 5.78 9.97 10.50
N LYS A 72 6.23 9.41 11.64
CA LYS A 72 5.83 8.04 12.02
C LYS A 72 4.35 8.04 12.37
N ALA A 73 3.64 7.01 11.93
CA ALA A 73 2.23 6.81 12.22
C ALA A 73 2.03 5.52 13.02
N ASP A 74 1.35 5.65 14.15
CA ASP A 74 0.89 4.51 14.94
C ASP A 74 -0.47 4.06 14.39
N ASN A 75 -0.44 3.06 13.52
CA ASN A 75 -1.63 2.53 12.87
C ASN A 75 -2.25 1.41 13.72
N LEU A 76 -3.57 1.48 13.95
CA LEU A 76 -4.33 0.47 14.67
C LEU A 76 -5.44 -0.11 13.79
N VAL A 77 -5.50 -1.44 13.70
CA VAL A 77 -6.60 -2.14 13.04
C VAL A 77 -7.51 -2.74 14.11
N TYR A 78 -8.75 -2.27 14.15
CA TYR A 78 -9.75 -2.83 15.05
C TYR A 78 -10.30 -4.15 14.53
N LEU A 79 -10.53 -5.11 15.42
CA LEU A 79 -11.16 -6.39 15.12
C LEU A 79 -12.10 -6.76 16.27
N GLY A 80 -13.39 -6.92 15.98
CA GLY A 80 -14.38 -7.34 16.96
C GLY A 80 -15.80 -7.21 16.45
N LYS A 81 -16.79 -7.47 17.31
CA LYS A 81 -18.22 -7.38 16.94
C LYS A 81 -18.65 -5.95 16.60
N GLU A 82 -18.15 -4.97 17.35
CA GLU A 82 -18.45 -3.54 17.13
C GLU A 82 -17.68 -2.97 15.92
N TYR A 83 -16.43 -3.43 15.72
CA TYR A 83 -15.56 -3.03 14.62
C TYR A 83 -15.14 -4.26 13.79
N PRO A 84 -16.03 -4.77 12.92
CA PRO A 84 -15.82 -6.04 12.23
C PRO A 84 -14.98 -5.87 10.97
N SER A 85 -13.68 -5.59 11.11
CA SER A 85 -12.75 -5.62 9.97
C SER A 85 -12.71 -7.03 9.37
N HIS A 86 -12.88 -7.13 8.05
CA HIS A 86 -12.98 -8.42 7.35
C HIS A 86 -12.48 -8.30 5.90
N ILE A 87 -12.23 -9.46 5.28
CA ILE A 87 -12.02 -9.60 3.84
C ILE A 87 -13.25 -10.27 3.23
N LEU A 88 -13.71 -9.77 2.09
CA LEU A 88 -14.80 -10.37 1.32
C LEU A 88 -14.18 -11.23 0.21
N LEU A 89 -14.32 -12.55 0.31
CA LEU A 89 -13.82 -13.50 -0.69
C LEU A 89 -14.97 -13.98 -1.58
N PRO A 90 -14.87 -13.87 -2.92
CA PRO A 90 -15.87 -14.40 -3.84
C PRO A 90 -15.72 -15.91 -3.98
N VAL A 91 -16.21 -16.67 -2.99
CA VAL A 91 -16.13 -18.15 -2.98
C VAL A 91 -17.07 -18.74 -4.02
N VAL A 92 -16.52 -19.49 -4.96
CA VAL A 92 -17.26 -20.29 -5.95
C VAL A 92 -17.21 -21.76 -5.52
N LYS A 93 -18.34 -22.47 -5.65
CA LYS A 93 -18.48 -23.89 -5.32
C LYS A 93 -18.36 -24.76 -6.55
#